data_AF-A0A0A8K7G3-F1
#
_entry.id   AF-A0A0A8K7G3-F1
#
_cell.length_a   1.000
_cell.length_b   1.000
_cell.length_c   1.000
_cell.angle_alpha   90.00
_cell.angle_beta   90.00
_cell.angle_gamma   90.00
#
_symmetry.space_group_name_H-M   'P 1'
#
loop_
_entity.id
_entity.type
_entity.pdbx_description
1 polymer ?
#
loop_
_entity_poly.entity_id
_entity_poly.type
_entity_poly.pdbx_seq_one_letter_code
_entity_poly.pdbx_strand_id
1 'polypeptide(L)'
;MQLPPSNAERKLRELTQSANDADALMASTQGTLNALNTRLHDPQTPPEERVELEREINEVTIKRDRRARRRNNDRQMVLQCQRFLNTIPRGSELRDIPILDAKYNDVSDLKEGIEEMRVKIKALKNERRKINAAPLPLADLKEQARQYVDGLAEEGRPTMMGVHPVFPVLRAEYKNDQQTEQFLRTQAWLDKERLLGALVRELEATATDGPDAMSEADKSARLAELEPELFGLERDEEAFVCEALERGLDVERRVHADPRAVMSVEVVSRKRKAA
;
A
#
# COMPACT_ATOMS: atom_id res chain seq x y z
N MET A 1 16.58 9.62 17.28
CA MET A 1 15.25 9.44 16.68
C MET A 1 14.43 10.63 17.14
N GLN A 2 13.91 11.47 16.24
CA GLN A 2 13.08 12.60 16.64
C GLN A 2 11.78 12.03 17.24
N LEU A 3 11.34 12.54 18.39
CA LEU A 3 10.08 12.11 18.99
C LEU A 3 8.94 12.42 18.00
N PRO A 4 7.97 11.52 17.80
CA PRO A 4 6.80 11.80 17.00
C PRO A 4 6.08 13.05 17.56
N PRO A 5 5.34 13.78 16.72
CA PRO A 5 4.55 14.89 17.20
C PRO A 5 3.42 14.38 18.12
N SER A 6 2.89 15.26 18.95
CA SER A 6 2.04 14.86 20.09
C SER A 6 0.79 14.08 19.69
N ASN A 7 0.18 14.41 18.53
CA ASN A 7 -1.01 13.70 18.07
C ASN A 7 -0.69 12.29 17.60
N ALA A 8 0.43 12.08 16.89
CA ALA A 8 0.84 10.75 16.45
C ALA A 8 1.15 9.82 17.61
N GLU A 9 1.85 10.30 18.64
CA GLU A 9 2.10 9.52 19.85
C GLU A 9 0.82 9.15 20.58
N ARG A 10 -0.09 10.13 20.76
CA ARG A 10 -1.38 9.92 21.41
C ARG A 10 -2.19 8.86 20.64
N LYS A 11 -2.30 9.02 19.32
CA LYS A 11 -3.05 8.11 18.46
C LYS A 11 -2.47 6.70 18.48
N LEU A 12 -1.15 6.56 18.44
CA LEU A 12 -0.49 5.25 18.51
C LEU A 12 -0.75 4.55 19.86
N ARG A 13 -0.77 5.30 20.95
CA ARG A 13 -1.14 4.79 22.28
C ARG A 13 -2.61 4.34 22.30
N GLU A 14 -3.53 5.15 21.76
CA GLU A 14 -4.96 4.81 21.66
C GLU A 14 -5.18 3.53 20.84
N LEU A 15 -4.53 3.40 19.68
CA LEU A 15 -4.63 2.20 18.85
C LEU A 15 -4.07 0.96 19.54
N THR A 16 -2.95 1.12 20.27
CA THR A 16 -2.35 0.04 21.06
C THR A 16 -3.28 -0.38 22.19
N GLN A 17 -3.89 0.58 22.89
CA GLN A 17 -4.88 0.30 23.93
C GLN A 17 -6.11 -0.41 23.35
N SER A 18 -6.67 0.07 22.24
CA SER A 18 -7.80 -0.58 21.54
C SER A 18 -7.48 -2.02 21.16
N ALA A 19 -6.27 -2.29 20.65
CA ALA A 19 -5.84 -3.64 20.32
C ALA A 19 -5.75 -4.56 21.56
N ASN A 20 -5.27 -4.03 22.70
CA ASN A 20 -5.20 -4.76 23.97
C ASN A 20 -6.60 -5.02 24.57
N ASP A 21 -7.49 -4.05 24.48
CA ASP A 21 -8.88 -4.19 24.93
C ASP A 21 -9.61 -5.24 24.08
N ALA A 22 -9.38 -5.25 22.77
CA ALA A 22 -9.92 -6.26 21.86
C ALA A 22 -9.39 -7.67 22.20
N ASP A 23 -8.13 -7.81 22.63
CA ASP A 23 -7.56 -9.08 23.12
C ASP A 23 -8.27 -9.57 24.37
N ALA A 24 -8.50 -8.69 25.35
CA ALA A 24 -9.19 -9.03 26.58
C ALA A 24 -10.63 -9.48 26.33
N LEU A 25 -11.35 -8.77 25.45
CA LEU A 25 -12.71 -9.13 25.05
C LEU A 25 -12.77 -10.47 24.29
N MET A 26 -11.78 -10.75 23.43
CA MET A 26 -11.65 -12.03 22.73
C MET A 26 -11.41 -13.18 23.70
N ALA A 27 -10.51 -13.01 24.68
CA ALA A 27 -10.24 -14.02 25.69
C ALA A 27 -11.48 -14.32 26.54
N SER A 28 -12.22 -13.29 26.95
CA SER A 28 -13.49 -13.43 27.66
C SER A 28 -14.54 -14.19 26.84
N THR A 29 -14.73 -13.83 25.57
CA THR A 29 -15.68 -14.54 24.67
C THR A 29 -15.31 -15.99 24.46
N GLN A 30 -14.02 -16.29 24.32
CA GLN A 30 -13.56 -17.67 24.18
C GLN A 30 -13.84 -18.49 25.45
N GLY A 31 -13.70 -17.89 26.64
CA GLY A 31 -14.10 -18.51 27.90
C GLY A 31 -15.60 -18.86 27.94
N THR A 32 -16.47 -17.93 27.51
CA THR A 32 -17.92 -18.18 27.40
C THR A 32 -18.22 -19.31 26.41
N LEU A 33 -17.61 -19.30 25.23
CA LEU A 33 -17.80 -20.37 24.23
C LEU A 33 -17.37 -21.73 24.77
N ASN A 34 -16.25 -21.81 25.48
CA ASN A 34 -15.80 -23.06 26.07
C ASN A 34 -16.81 -23.57 27.10
N ALA A 35 -17.33 -22.70 27.98
CA ALA A 35 -18.34 -23.06 28.98
C ALA A 35 -19.65 -23.55 28.34
N LEU A 36 -20.15 -22.85 27.30
CA LEU A 36 -21.35 -23.25 26.56
C LEU A 36 -21.15 -24.60 25.85
N ASN A 37 -20.00 -24.79 25.21
CA ASN A 37 -19.67 -26.07 24.56
C ASN A 37 -19.58 -27.21 25.57
N THR A 38 -18.97 -26.99 26.75
CA THR A 38 -18.93 -28.01 27.81
C THR A 38 -20.34 -28.41 28.24
N ARG A 39 -21.25 -27.45 28.43
CA ARG A 39 -22.65 -27.71 28.78
C ARG A 39 -23.43 -28.41 27.66
N LEU A 40 -23.19 -28.04 26.39
CA LEU A 40 -23.81 -28.68 25.23
C LEU A 40 -23.47 -30.18 25.14
N HIS A 41 -22.23 -30.55 25.49
CA HIS A 41 -21.74 -31.92 25.42
C HIS A 41 -21.99 -32.74 26.69
N ASP A 42 -22.55 -32.15 27.75
CA ASP A 42 -22.92 -32.88 28.96
C ASP A 42 -24.06 -33.87 28.64
N PRO A 43 -23.87 -35.18 28.91
CA PRO A 43 -24.92 -36.20 28.72
C PRO A 43 -26.21 -35.92 29.48
N GLN A 44 -26.16 -35.14 30.57
CA GLN A 44 -27.33 -34.78 31.38
C GLN A 44 -28.14 -33.60 30.82
N THR A 45 -27.62 -32.89 29.82
CA THR A 45 -28.31 -31.72 29.24
C THR A 45 -29.53 -32.15 28.42
N PRO A 46 -30.75 -31.71 28.78
CA PRO A 46 -31.98 -32.03 28.08
C PRO A 46 -31.94 -31.66 26.59
N PRO A 47 -32.60 -32.43 25.70
CA PRO A 47 -32.59 -32.15 24.26
C PRO A 47 -33.08 -30.74 23.88
N GLU A 48 -34.07 -30.19 24.59
CA GLU A 48 -34.59 -28.84 24.34
C GLU A 48 -33.54 -27.75 24.66
N GLU A 49 -32.83 -27.91 25.78
CA GLU A 49 -31.76 -27.00 26.20
C GLU A 49 -30.57 -27.00 25.23
N ARG A 50 -30.29 -28.14 24.58
CA ARG A 50 -29.24 -28.23 23.56
C ARG A 50 -29.50 -27.30 22.37
N VAL A 51 -30.75 -27.19 21.92
CA VAL A 51 -31.13 -26.30 20.82
C VAL A 51 -30.91 -24.83 21.20
N GLU A 52 -31.23 -24.46 22.44
CA GLU A 52 -30.98 -23.10 22.95
C GLU A 52 -29.47 -22.79 23.06
N LEU A 53 -28.68 -23.75 23.57
CA LEU A 53 -27.23 -23.64 23.66
C LEU A 53 -26.58 -23.52 22.28
N GLU A 54 -27.05 -24.26 21.28
CA GLU A 54 -26.57 -24.14 19.89
C GLU A 54 -26.82 -22.74 19.33
N ARG A 55 -28.02 -22.17 19.57
CA ARG A 55 -28.34 -20.79 19.18
C ARG A 55 -27.41 -19.79 19.89
N GLU A 56 -27.23 -19.95 21.20
CA GLU A 56 -26.35 -19.06 21.98
C GLU A 56 -24.89 -19.15 21.52
N ILE A 57 -24.38 -20.37 21.29
CA ILE A 57 -23.04 -20.60 20.75
C ILE A 57 -22.89 -19.90 19.41
N ASN A 58 -23.89 -19.99 18.52
CA ASN A 58 -23.85 -19.32 17.23
C ASN A 58 -23.80 -17.78 17.39
N GLU A 59 -24.62 -17.20 18.27
CA GLU A 59 -24.60 -15.77 18.56
C GLU A 59 -23.25 -15.30 19.13
N VAL A 60 -22.71 -16.05 20.09
CA VAL A 60 -21.42 -15.73 20.71
C VAL A 60 -20.28 -15.92 19.71
N THR A 61 -20.38 -16.89 18.79
CA THR A 61 -19.42 -17.09 17.70
C THR A 61 -19.42 -15.91 16.73
N ILE A 62 -20.59 -15.42 16.32
CA ILE A 62 -20.69 -14.20 15.49
C ILE A 62 -20.05 -13.00 16.19
N LYS A 63 -20.30 -12.82 17.49
CA LYS A 63 -19.66 -11.75 18.30
C LYS A 63 -18.15 -11.93 18.37
N ARG A 64 -17.66 -13.16 18.57
CA ARG A 64 -16.24 -13.50 18.57
C ARG A 64 -15.59 -13.12 17.24
N ASP A 65 -16.20 -13.51 16.13
CA ASP A 65 -15.61 -13.30 14.80
C ASP A 65 -15.53 -11.81 14.45
N ARG A 66 -16.53 -11.01 14.84
CA ARG A 66 -16.47 -9.54 14.74
C ARG A 66 -15.33 -8.95 15.57
N ARG A 67 -15.21 -9.36 16.84
CA ARG A 67 -14.12 -8.93 17.73
C ARG A 67 -12.75 -9.35 17.20
N ALA A 68 -12.64 -10.54 16.62
CA ALA A 68 -11.42 -11.05 16.03
C ALA A 68 -10.98 -10.21 14.82
N ARG A 69 -11.92 -9.82 13.95
CA ARG A 69 -11.65 -8.90 12.83
C ARG A 69 -11.16 -7.55 13.34
N ARG A 70 -11.88 -6.92 14.26
CA ARG A 70 -11.48 -5.64 14.86
C ARG A 70 -10.07 -5.71 15.49
N ARG A 71 -9.81 -6.73 16.32
CA ARG A 71 -8.50 -7.01 16.92
C ARG A 71 -7.40 -7.09 15.86
N ASN A 72 -7.62 -7.86 14.80
CA ASN A 72 -6.64 -8.03 13.73
C ASN A 72 -6.40 -6.73 12.97
N ASN A 73 -7.45 -5.95 12.70
CA ASN A 73 -7.35 -4.67 12.01
C ASN A 73 -6.57 -3.64 12.86
N ASP A 74 -6.88 -3.52 14.15
CA ASP A 74 -6.20 -2.61 15.06
C ASP A 74 -4.71 -2.98 15.21
N ARG A 75 -4.39 -4.27 15.37
CA ARG A 75 -3.00 -4.75 15.40
C ARG A 75 -2.23 -4.42 14.11
N GLN A 76 -2.84 -4.71 12.96
CA GLN A 76 -2.21 -4.40 11.67
C GLN A 76 -1.99 -2.89 11.53
N MET A 77 -2.94 -2.07 11.99
CA MET A 77 -2.81 -0.62 11.95
C MET A 77 -1.68 -0.11 12.84
N VAL A 78 -1.53 -0.64 14.06
CA VAL A 78 -0.40 -0.32 14.95
C VAL A 78 0.93 -0.66 14.28
N LEU A 79 1.04 -1.86 13.70
CA LEU A 79 2.26 -2.28 12.98
C LEU A 79 2.57 -1.39 11.78
N GLN A 80 1.55 -0.98 11.03
CA GLN A 80 1.72 -0.08 9.88
C GLN A 80 2.16 1.32 10.30
N CYS A 81 1.58 1.88 11.35
CA CYS A 81 1.99 3.17 11.92
C CYS A 81 3.45 3.11 12.39
N GLN A 82 3.84 2.04 13.10
CA GLN A 82 5.23 1.84 13.55
C GLN A 82 6.21 1.69 12.38
N ARG A 83 5.86 0.89 11.37
CA ARG A 83 6.68 0.74 10.15
C ARG A 83 6.84 2.07 9.44
N PHE A 84 5.75 2.81 9.26
CA PHE A 84 5.79 4.15 8.67
C PHE A 84 6.76 5.05 9.41
N LEU A 85 6.65 5.16 10.74
CA LEU A 85 7.55 5.97 11.58
C LEU A 85 9.03 5.56 11.40
N ASN A 86 9.30 4.27 11.24
CA ASN A 86 10.65 3.75 11.01
C ASN A 86 11.18 3.97 9.58
N THR A 87 10.29 4.20 8.61
CA THR A 87 10.66 4.43 7.19
C THR A 87 10.82 5.91 6.81
N ILE A 88 10.51 6.84 7.72
CA ILE A 88 10.63 8.28 7.44
C ILE A 88 12.09 8.63 7.07
N PRO A 89 12.33 9.26 5.90
CA PRO A 89 13.67 9.60 5.47
C PRO A 89 14.36 10.54 6.47
N ARG A 90 15.67 10.32 6.68
CA ARG A 90 16.50 11.20 7.52
C ARG A 90 16.42 12.64 7.01
N GLY A 91 16.23 13.58 7.93
CA GLY A 91 16.07 15.00 7.58
C GLY A 91 14.64 15.40 7.20
N SER A 92 13.67 14.51 7.33
CA SER A 92 12.25 14.87 7.30
C SER A 92 11.75 15.19 8.72
N GLU A 93 10.74 16.04 8.81
CA GLU A 93 10.03 16.40 10.04
C GLU A 93 8.56 15.97 9.90
N LEU A 94 7.99 15.43 10.97
CA LEU A 94 6.56 15.18 11.06
C LEU A 94 5.86 16.40 11.64
N ARG A 95 4.81 16.87 10.98
CA ARG A 95 3.95 17.94 11.49
C ARG A 95 2.56 17.42 11.76
N ASP A 96 1.98 17.87 12.87
CA ASP A 96 0.59 17.60 13.18
C ASP A 96 -0.31 18.35 12.21
N ILE A 97 -1.28 17.64 11.65
CA ILE A 97 -2.38 18.21 10.87
C ILE A 97 -3.60 18.28 11.81
N PRO A 98 -4.39 19.38 11.81
CA PRO A 98 -5.59 19.47 12.62
C PRO A 98 -6.54 18.29 12.39
N ILE A 99 -7.02 17.67 13.47
CA ILE A 99 -8.01 16.60 13.39
C ILE A 99 -9.31 17.21 12.87
N LEU A 100 -9.90 16.57 11.86
CA LEU A 100 -11.18 17.00 11.30
C LEU A 100 -12.30 16.56 12.26
N ASP A 101 -13.18 17.49 12.59
CA ASP A 101 -14.34 17.24 13.44
C ASP A 101 -15.53 16.89 12.53
N ALA A 102 -15.90 15.60 12.49
CA ALA A 102 -17.01 15.10 11.68
C ALA A 102 -18.34 15.42 12.40
N LYS A 103 -18.84 16.65 12.24
CA LYS A 103 -20.08 17.09 12.88
C LYS A 103 -21.32 16.51 12.20
N TYR A 104 -21.74 15.31 12.63
CA TYR A 104 -23.00 14.68 12.24
C TYR A 104 -23.95 14.53 13.43
N ASN A 105 -25.24 14.78 13.20
CA ASN A 105 -26.24 14.74 14.25
C ASN A 105 -26.70 13.30 14.55
N ASP A 106 -26.79 12.43 13.55
CA ASP A 106 -27.25 11.04 13.73
C ASP A 106 -26.10 10.02 13.64
N VAL A 107 -26.28 8.90 14.34
CA VAL A 107 -25.46 7.69 14.29
C VAL A 107 -25.56 6.97 12.94
N SER A 108 -26.74 6.96 12.31
CA SER A 108 -26.92 6.37 10.97
C SER A 108 -26.02 7.05 9.95
N ASP A 109 -25.93 8.38 10.02
CA ASP A 109 -25.18 9.21 9.09
C ASP A 109 -23.67 8.91 9.15
N LEU A 110 -23.16 8.50 10.31
CA LEU A 110 -21.74 8.14 10.46
C LEU A 110 -21.39 6.87 9.67
N LYS A 111 -22.24 5.84 9.74
CA LYS A 111 -21.98 4.59 8.99
C LYS A 111 -22.11 4.79 7.49
N GLU A 112 -23.12 5.54 7.07
CA GLU A 112 -23.33 5.88 5.67
C GLU A 112 -22.17 6.74 5.15
N GLY A 113 -21.71 7.73 5.92
CA GLY A 113 -20.54 8.55 5.59
C GLY A 113 -19.26 7.73 5.45
N ILE A 114 -19.00 6.77 6.35
CA ILE A 114 -17.85 5.86 6.22
C ILE A 114 -17.92 5.06 4.91
N GLU A 115 -19.07 4.47 4.60
CA GLU A 115 -19.22 3.67 3.37
C GLU A 115 -19.12 4.54 2.11
N GLU A 116 -19.66 5.77 2.12
CA GLU A 116 -19.50 6.72 1.03
C GLU A 116 -18.01 7.05 0.79
N MET A 117 -17.26 7.39 1.85
CA MET A 117 -15.83 7.66 1.75
C MET A 117 -15.08 6.43 1.21
N ARG A 118 -15.42 5.22 1.65
CA ARG A 118 -14.81 3.98 1.17
C ARG A 118 -15.03 3.73 -0.30
N VAL A 119 -16.23 4.02 -0.81
CA VAL A 119 -16.54 3.93 -2.25
C VAL A 119 -15.66 4.89 -3.04
N LYS A 120 -15.55 6.15 -2.60
CA LYS A 120 -14.70 7.17 -3.25
C LYS A 120 -13.22 6.78 -3.22
N ILE A 121 -12.71 6.36 -2.06
CA ILE A 121 -11.32 5.91 -1.91
C ILE A 121 -11.03 4.70 -2.81
N LYS A 122 -11.96 3.74 -2.90
CA LYS A 122 -11.82 2.58 -3.79
C LYS A 122 -11.77 3.01 -5.26
N ALA A 123 -12.60 3.99 -5.66
CA ALA A 123 -12.59 4.54 -7.01
C ALA A 123 -11.24 5.19 -7.34
N LEU A 124 -10.72 6.07 -6.49
CA LEU A 124 -9.42 6.72 -6.72
C LEU A 124 -8.25 5.71 -6.69
N LYS A 125 -8.28 4.70 -5.80
CA LYS A 125 -7.26 3.63 -5.82
C LYS A 125 -7.31 2.81 -7.11
N ASN A 126 -8.50 2.57 -7.66
CA ASN A 126 -8.64 1.90 -8.96
C ASN A 126 -8.14 2.78 -10.11
N GLU A 127 -8.43 4.07 -10.09
CA GLU A 127 -7.92 5.03 -11.09
C GLU A 127 -6.39 5.12 -11.05
N ARG A 128 -5.80 5.26 -9.86
CA ARG A 128 -4.35 5.17 -9.65
C ARG A 128 -3.77 3.88 -10.23
N ARG A 129 -4.42 2.73 -10.02
CA ARG A 129 -3.98 1.46 -10.62
C ARG A 129 -4.05 1.48 -12.15
N LYS A 130 -5.12 2.04 -12.73
CA LYS A 130 -5.24 2.21 -14.19
C LYS A 130 -4.11 3.07 -14.76
N ILE A 131 -3.81 4.22 -14.14
CA ILE A 131 -2.71 5.11 -14.56
C ILE A 131 -1.35 4.41 -14.47
N ASN A 132 -1.09 3.66 -13.39
CA ASN A 132 0.16 2.91 -13.27
C ASN A 132 0.27 1.78 -14.30
N ALA A 133 -0.85 1.14 -14.64
CA ALA A 133 -0.92 0.06 -15.62
C ALA A 133 -1.00 0.56 -17.08
N ALA A 134 -1.21 1.86 -17.29
CA ALA A 134 -1.31 2.45 -18.63
C ALA A 134 -0.02 2.19 -19.42
N PRO A 135 -0.09 1.66 -20.65
CA PRO A 135 1.10 1.47 -21.48
C PRO A 135 1.70 2.83 -21.84
N LEU A 136 3.00 2.83 -22.13
CA LEU A 136 3.65 4.01 -22.70
C LEU A 136 3.25 4.18 -24.16
N PRO A 137 3.14 5.42 -24.66
CA PRO A 137 3.00 5.68 -26.09
C PRO A 137 4.12 5.02 -26.88
N LEU A 138 3.81 4.54 -28.08
CA LEU A 138 4.78 3.88 -28.96
C LEU A 138 5.97 4.80 -29.28
N ALA A 139 5.74 6.10 -29.38
CA ALA A 139 6.80 7.09 -29.57
C ALA A 139 7.82 7.06 -28.43
N ASP A 140 7.35 7.01 -27.18
CA ASP A 140 8.19 6.96 -25.99
C ASP A 140 8.91 5.61 -25.88
N LEU A 141 8.24 4.51 -26.21
CA LEU A 141 8.85 3.17 -26.25
C LEU A 141 9.98 3.09 -27.30
N LYS A 142 9.79 3.71 -28.48
CA LYS A 142 10.83 3.79 -29.51
C LYS A 142 12.02 4.62 -29.04
N GLU A 143 11.78 5.70 -28.31
CA GLU A 143 12.84 6.52 -27.73
C GLU A 143 13.59 5.78 -26.62
N GLN A 144 12.89 5.06 -25.73
CA GLN A 144 13.52 4.20 -24.72
C GLN A 144 14.35 3.09 -25.37
N ALA A 145 13.84 2.45 -26.43
CA ALA A 145 14.58 1.44 -27.19
C ALA A 145 15.86 2.01 -27.81
N ARG A 146 15.80 3.24 -28.33
CA ARG A 146 16.97 3.96 -28.82
C ARG A 146 17.99 4.18 -27.70
N GLN A 147 17.58 4.81 -26.59
CA GLN A 147 18.47 5.06 -25.45
C GLN A 147 19.10 3.78 -24.90
N TYR A 148 18.33 2.69 -24.86
CA TYR A 148 18.82 1.37 -24.45
C TYR A 148 19.90 0.84 -25.40
N VAL A 149 19.65 0.84 -26.71
CA VAL A 149 20.64 0.39 -27.71
C VAL A 149 21.88 1.29 -27.70
N ASP A 150 21.71 2.60 -27.50
CA ASP A 150 22.81 3.57 -27.36
C ASP A 150 23.71 3.22 -26.17
N GLY A 151 23.11 2.92 -25.01
CA GLY A 151 23.83 2.47 -23.82
C GLY A 151 24.57 1.16 -24.05
N LEU A 152 23.92 0.17 -24.67
CA LEU A 152 24.56 -1.10 -25.03
C LEU A 152 25.74 -0.92 -25.98
N ALA A 153 25.62 -0.02 -26.97
CA ALA A 153 26.68 0.24 -27.93
C ALA A 153 27.90 0.91 -27.28
N GLU A 154 27.68 1.84 -26.35
CA GLU A 154 28.77 2.47 -25.60
C GLU A 154 29.45 1.47 -24.66
N GLU A 155 28.68 0.65 -23.95
CA GLU A 155 29.23 -0.41 -23.09
C GLU A 155 29.90 -1.55 -23.86
N GLY A 156 29.50 -1.79 -25.11
CA GLY A 156 30.08 -2.82 -25.99
C GLY A 156 31.33 -2.37 -26.73
N ARG A 157 31.65 -1.07 -26.68
CA ARG A 157 32.76 -0.48 -27.42
C ARG A 157 34.11 -1.02 -26.89
N PRO A 158 34.99 -1.54 -27.76
CA PRO A 158 36.32 -1.95 -27.35
C PRO A 158 37.15 -0.74 -26.93
N THR A 159 37.90 -0.91 -25.86
CA THR A 159 38.90 0.06 -25.39
C THR A 159 40.26 -0.26 -26.02
N MET A 160 41.05 0.73 -26.40
CA MET A 160 42.37 0.48 -26.96
C MET A 160 43.41 0.37 -25.84
N MET A 161 44.07 -0.79 -25.73
CA MET A 161 45.22 -1.00 -24.85
C MET A 161 46.48 -1.06 -25.72
N GLY A 162 47.11 0.09 -25.94
CA GLY A 162 48.16 0.24 -26.96
C GLY A 162 47.57 0.16 -28.37
N VAL A 163 48.04 -0.81 -29.17
CA VAL A 163 47.52 -1.06 -30.54
C VAL A 163 46.46 -2.18 -30.59
N HIS A 164 46.16 -2.81 -29.46
CA HIS A 164 45.24 -3.94 -29.40
C HIS A 164 43.86 -3.47 -28.86
N PRO A 165 42.76 -3.77 -29.57
CA PRO A 165 41.43 -3.57 -29.03
C PRO A 165 41.17 -4.59 -27.92
N VAL A 166 40.76 -4.10 -26.76
CA VAL A 166 40.34 -4.89 -25.60
C VAL A 166 38.85 -4.69 -25.44
N PHE A 167 38.11 -5.75 -25.75
CA PHE A 167 36.68 -5.78 -25.54
C PHE A 167 36.37 -5.84 -24.03
N PRO A 168 35.31 -5.17 -23.58
CA PRO A 168 34.87 -5.27 -22.21
C PRO A 168 34.53 -6.73 -21.91
N VAL A 169 35.30 -7.34 -21.01
CA VAL A 169 35.05 -8.69 -20.49
C VAL A 169 34.30 -8.53 -19.18
N LEU A 170 33.06 -9.01 -19.12
CA LEU A 170 32.33 -9.10 -17.86
C LEU A 170 33.04 -10.13 -16.98
N ARG A 171 33.58 -9.69 -15.83
CA ARG A 171 34.13 -10.59 -14.81
C ARG A 171 32.95 -11.34 -14.19
N ALA A 172 32.81 -12.62 -14.52
CA ALA A 172 31.63 -13.41 -14.18
C ALA A 172 31.80 -14.20 -12.88
N GLU A 173 30.82 -14.10 -11.99
CA GLU A 173 30.54 -15.07 -10.92
C GLU A 173 29.41 -16.06 -11.31
N TYR A 174 28.62 -15.78 -12.37
CA TYR A 174 27.53 -16.65 -12.85
C TYR A 174 27.50 -16.75 -14.39
N LYS A 175 27.32 -17.96 -14.95
CA LYS A 175 27.75 -18.32 -16.32
C LYS A 175 26.77 -18.08 -17.48
N ASN A 176 25.46 -17.90 -17.27
CA ASN A 176 24.50 -18.01 -18.40
C ASN A 176 23.93 -16.66 -18.91
N ASP A 177 23.54 -15.74 -18.03
CA ASP A 177 22.86 -14.51 -18.47
C ASP A 177 23.83 -13.46 -19.06
N GLN A 178 25.08 -13.45 -18.60
CA GLN A 178 26.07 -12.44 -19.02
C GLN A 178 26.65 -12.67 -20.42
N GLN A 179 26.65 -13.90 -20.94
CA GLN A 179 27.12 -14.16 -22.32
C GLN A 179 26.16 -13.55 -23.35
N THR A 180 24.85 -13.67 -23.11
CA THR A 180 23.81 -13.05 -23.93
C THR A 180 23.92 -11.53 -23.90
N GLU A 181 24.12 -10.93 -22.72
CA GLU A 181 24.32 -9.49 -22.61
C GLU A 181 25.58 -9.01 -23.34
N GLN A 182 26.72 -9.69 -23.17
CA GLN A 182 27.96 -9.30 -23.85
C GLN A 182 27.81 -9.40 -25.37
N PHE A 183 27.12 -10.42 -25.86
CA PHE A 183 26.79 -10.56 -27.27
C PHE A 183 25.92 -9.40 -27.77
N LEU A 184 24.86 -9.04 -27.03
CA LEU A 184 23.98 -7.93 -27.39
C LEU A 184 24.70 -6.58 -27.39
N ARG A 185 25.57 -6.32 -26.41
CA ARG A 185 26.40 -5.10 -26.34
C ARG A 185 27.34 -5.00 -27.55
N THR A 186 28.03 -6.10 -27.87
CA THR A 186 28.93 -6.17 -29.02
C THR A 186 28.16 -5.98 -30.33
N GLN A 187 26.98 -6.58 -30.46
CA GLN A 187 26.11 -6.43 -31.62
C GLN A 187 25.58 -4.99 -31.76
N ALA A 188 25.19 -4.36 -30.66
CA ALA A 188 24.77 -2.95 -30.63
C ALA A 188 25.89 -2.01 -31.05
N TRP A 189 27.12 -2.28 -30.61
CA TRP A 189 28.30 -1.51 -31.03
C TRP A 189 28.61 -1.67 -32.53
N LEU A 190 28.53 -2.91 -33.06
CA LEU A 190 28.83 -3.20 -34.46
C LEU A 190 27.76 -2.69 -35.44
N ASP A 191 26.48 -2.88 -35.13
CA ASP A 191 25.35 -2.58 -36.02
C ASP A 191 24.13 -2.09 -35.22
N LYS A 192 24.31 -0.89 -34.65
CA LYS A 192 23.30 -0.18 -33.86
C LYS A 192 21.96 -0.05 -34.58
N GLU A 193 21.98 0.35 -35.84
CA GLU A 193 20.77 0.64 -36.63
C GLU A 193 19.95 -0.62 -36.89
N ARG A 194 20.60 -1.74 -37.22
CA ARG A 194 19.90 -3.01 -37.44
C ARG A 194 19.25 -3.54 -36.17
N LEU A 195 19.95 -3.48 -35.04
CA LEU A 195 19.40 -3.91 -33.75
C LEU A 195 18.21 -3.04 -33.34
N LEU A 196 18.36 -1.71 -33.41
CA LEU A 196 17.27 -0.78 -33.12
C LEU A 196 16.08 -0.99 -34.07
N GLY A 197 16.32 -1.14 -35.37
CA GLY A 197 15.28 -1.40 -36.35
C GLY A 197 14.53 -2.71 -36.09
N ALA A 198 15.21 -3.75 -35.60
CA ALA A 198 14.55 -4.99 -35.18
C ALA A 198 13.66 -4.78 -33.95
N LEU A 199 14.15 -4.11 -32.90
CA LEU A 199 13.36 -3.81 -31.71
C LEU A 199 12.14 -2.94 -32.02
N VAL A 200 12.32 -1.91 -32.85
CA VAL A 200 11.22 -1.02 -33.25
C VAL A 200 10.12 -1.79 -33.99
N ARG A 201 10.49 -2.72 -34.89
CA ARG A 201 9.50 -3.58 -35.57
C ARG A 201 8.71 -4.45 -34.58
N GLU A 202 9.39 -5.03 -33.59
CA GLU A 202 8.71 -5.83 -32.56
C GLU A 202 7.79 -4.98 -31.69
N LEU A 203 8.22 -3.75 -31.33
CA LEU A 203 7.37 -2.79 -30.61
C LEU A 203 6.15 -2.41 -31.45
N GLU A 204 6.30 -2.13 -32.74
CA GLU A 204 5.17 -1.82 -33.63
C GLU A 204 4.21 -3.00 -33.82
N ALA A 205 4.70 -4.24 -33.70
CA ALA A 205 3.88 -5.44 -33.81
C ALA A 205 3.11 -5.78 -32.52
N THR A 206 3.60 -5.36 -31.35
CA THR A 206 3.08 -5.78 -30.04
C THR A 206 2.46 -4.65 -29.22
N ALA A 207 3.02 -3.44 -29.30
CA ALA A 207 2.52 -2.28 -28.60
C ALA A 207 1.40 -1.63 -29.42
N THR A 208 0.34 -1.21 -28.73
CA THR A 208 -0.76 -0.46 -29.33
C THR A 208 -0.79 0.93 -28.69
N ASP A 209 -0.88 1.97 -29.51
CA ASP A 209 -1.25 3.32 -29.08
C ASP A 209 -2.74 3.33 -28.72
N GLY A 210 -3.07 2.61 -27.66
CA GLY A 210 -4.43 2.56 -27.15
C GLY A 210 -4.85 3.92 -26.58
N PRO A 211 -6.17 4.19 -26.48
CA PRO A 211 -6.68 5.42 -25.88
C PRO A 211 -6.23 5.61 -24.42
N ASP A 212 -5.80 4.54 -23.77
CA ASP A 212 -5.30 4.54 -22.39
C ASP A 212 -3.77 4.70 -22.29
N ALA A 213 -3.04 4.90 -23.41
CA ALA A 213 -1.59 5.11 -23.37
C ALA A 213 -1.27 6.48 -22.74
N MET A 214 -0.31 6.51 -21.81
CA MET A 214 0.08 7.72 -21.08
C MET A 214 1.59 7.85 -20.99
N SER A 215 2.13 9.04 -21.30
CA SER A 215 3.55 9.32 -21.10
C SER A 215 3.93 9.25 -19.61
N GLU A 216 5.20 9.01 -19.29
CA GLU A 216 5.66 9.01 -17.88
C GLU A 216 5.41 10.37 -17.19
N ALA A 217 5.52 11.47 -17.94
CA ALA A 217 5.23 12.81 -17.43
C ALA A 217 3.75 12.97 -17.06
N ASP A 218 2.84 12.51 -17.92
CA ASP A 218 1.39 12.57 -17.67
C ASP A 218 0.98 11.64 -16.54
N LYS A 219 1.56 10.42 -16.48
CA LYS A 219 1.35 9.50 -15.35
C LYS A 219 1.77 10.15 -14.04
N SER A 220 2.98 10.70 -13.98
CA SER A 220 3.50 11.37 -12.79
C SER A 220 2.63 12.55 -12.36
N ALA A 221 2.21 13.38 -13.32
CA ALA A 221 1.32 14.52 -13.05
C ALA A 221 -0.04 14.07 -12.51
N ARG A 222 -0.70 13.09 -13.15
CA ARG A 222 -1.99 12.57 -12.68
C ARG A 222 -1.89 11.88 -11.33
N LEU A 223 -0.82 11.11 -11.09
CA LEU A 223 -0.58 10.51 -9.78
C LEU A 223 -0.36 11.57 -8.69
N ALA A 224 0.33 12.66 -9.02
CA ALA A 224 0.53 13.78 -8.10
C ALA A 224 -0.77 14.55 -7.81
N GLU A 225 -1.72 14.59 -8.74
CA GLU A 225 -3.07 15.14 -8.53
C GLU A 225 -3.92 14.25 -7.61
N LEU A 226 -3.89 12.92 -7.84
CA LEU A 226 -4.71 11.96 -7.08
C LEU A 226 -4.24 11.71 -5.65
N GLU A 227 -2.94 11.81 -5.38
CA GLU A 227 -2.37 11.54 -4.06
C GLU A 227 -2.95 12.46 -2.94
N PRO A 228 -2.98 13.80 -3.07
CA PRO A 228 -3.58 14.66 -2.04
C PRO A 228 -5.09 14.47 -1.91
N GLU A 229 -5.82 14.17 -2.99
CA GLU A 229 -7.26 13.89 -2.93
C GLU A 229 -7.54 12.60 -2.16
N LEU A 230 -6.80 11.53 -2.49
CA LEU A 230 -6.87 10.26 -1.78
C LEU A 230 -6.54 10.44 -0.29
N PHE A 231 -5.47 11.18 0.01
CA PHE A 231 -5.09 11.48 1.39
C PHE A 231 -6.17 12.26 2.14
N GLY A 232 -6.82 13.24 1.49
CA GLY A 232 -7.95 13.98 2.04
C GLY A 232 -9.12 13.07 2.41
N LEU A 233 -9.56 12.23 1.47
CA LEU A 233 -10.66 11.28 1.72
C LEU A 233 -10.34 10.27 2.83
N GLU A 234 -9.09 9.81 2.93
CA GLU A 234 -8.70 8.89 4.00
C GLU A 234 -8.65 9.58 5.38
N ARG A 235 -8.36 10.89 5.43
CA ARG A 235 -8.48 11.68 6.66
C ARG A 235 -9.92 11.90 7.06
N ASP A 236 -10.79 12.20 6.09
CA ASP A 236 -12.23 12.34 6.33
C ASP A 236 -12.78 11.02 6.88
N GLU A 237 -12.50 9.88 6.23
CA GLU A 237 -12.91 8.56 6.71
C GLU A 237 -12.43 8.30 8.15
N GLU A 238 -11.15 8.58 8.48
CA GLU A 238 -10.67 8.37 9.86
C GLU A 238 -11.42 9.26 10.86
N ALA A 239 -11.76 10.51 10.50
CA ALA A 239 -12.57 11.36 11.36
C ALA A 239 -13.95 10.74 11.66
N PHE A 240 -14.63 10.22 10.63
CA PHE A 240 -15.88 9.48 10.82
C PHE A 240 -15.70 8.23 11.69
N VAL A 241 -14.61 7.47 11.49
CA VAL A 241 -14.34 6.26 12.27
C VAL A 241 -14.05 6.60 13.73
N CYS A 242 -13.32 7.68 14.00
CA CYS A 242 -13.09 8.16 15.37
C CYS A 242 -14.40 8.52 16.06
N GLU A 243 -15.21 9.37 15.42
CA GLU A 243 -16.51 9.80 15.96
C GLU A 243 -17.44 8.61 16.20
N ALA A 244 -17.50 7.66 15.25
CA ALA A 244 -18.29 6.44 15.38
C ALA A 244 -17.84 5.58 16.57
N LEU A 245 -16.52 5.43 16.77
CA LEU A 245 -15.97 4.68 17.91
C LEU A 245 -16.23 5.39 19.24
N GLU A 246 -16.12 6.72 19.28
CA GLU A 246 -16.43 7.54 20.46
C GLU A 246 -17.90 7.43 20.86
N ARG A 247 -18.81 7.31 19.88
CA ARG A 247 -20.24 7.02 20.11
C ARG A 247 -20.55 5.54 20.38
N GLY A 248 -19.53 4.69 20.51
CA GLY A 248 -19.69 3.27 20.85
C GLY A 248 -20.19 2.39 19.70
N LEU A 249 -20.10 2.84 18.45
CA LEU A 249 -20.47 2.05 17.28
C LEU A 249 -19.40 0.99 16.99
N ASP A 250 -19.86 -0.20 16.60
CA ASP A 250 -19.00 -1.27 16.12
C ASP A 250 -18.61 -1.01 14.65
N VAL A 251 -17.58 -0.18 14.47
CA VAL A 251 -16.97 0.11 13.17
C VAL A 251 -15.53 -0.39 13.14
N GLU A 252 -15.12 -0.90 11.97
CA GLU A 252 -13.76 -1.40 11.75
C GLU A 252 -12.96 -0.36 10.96
N ARG A 253 -11.71 -0.07 11.37
CA ARG A 253 -10.75 0.66 10.52
C ARG A 253 -10.31 -0.20 9.34
N ARG A 254 -10.02 0.41 8.19
CA ARG A 254 -9.45 -0.31 7.04
C ARG A 254 -8.00 -0.70 7.33
N VAL A 255 -7.67 -1.96 7.04
CA VAL A 255 -6.31 -2.51 7.20
C VAL A 255 -5.28 -1.81 6.30
N HIS A 256 -5.70 -1.11 5.25
CA HIS A 256 -4.81 -0.43 4.30
C HIS A 256 -5.06 1.08 4.23
N ALA A 257 -5.55 1.68 5.33
CA ALA A 257 -5.61 3.13 5.45
C ALA A 257 -4.19 3.71 5.57
N ASP A 258 -3.95 4.88 4.99
CA ASP A 258 -2.65 5.54 5.11
C ASP A 258 -2.34 5.88 6.58
N PRO A 259 -1.20 5.42 7.14
CA PRO A 259 -0.82 5.72 8.52
C PRO A 259 -0.66 7.24 8.78
N ARG A 260 -0.35 8.05 7.76
CA ARG A 260 -0.34 9.52 7.85
C ARG A 260 -1.73 10.06 8.17
N ALA A 261 -2.76 9.53 7.49
CA ALA A 261 -4.14 9.96 7.68
C ALA A 261 -4.65 9.53 9.06
N VAL A 262 -4.39 8.27 9.45
CA VAL A 262 -4.78 7.72 10.74
C VAL A 262 -4.16 8.50 11.91
N MET A 263 -2.88 8.86 11.80
CA MET A 263 -2.17 9.62 12.84
C MET A 263 -2.37 11.14 12.74
N SER A 264 -3.06 11.64 11.71
CA SER A 264 -3.22 13.07 11.42
C SER A 264 -1.88 13.82 11.34
N VAL A 265 -0.93 13.29 10.54
CA VAL A 265 0.41 13.89 10.34
C VAL A 265 0.77 14.05 8.87
N GLU A 266 1.60 15.05 8.59
CA GLU A 266 2.29 15.22 7.30
C GLU A 266 3.80 15.09 7.46
N VAL A 267 4.46 14.57 6.41
CA VAL A 267 5.93 14.50 6.33
C VAL A 267 6.41 15.69 5.53
N VAL A 268 7.18 16.58 6.17
CA VAL A 268 7.75 17.76 5.52
C VAL A 268 9.27 17.63 5.44
N SER A 269 9.86 17.91 4.29
CA SER A 269 11.32 17.93 4.14
C SER A 269 11.90 19.13 4.89
N ARG A 270 12.92 18.91 5.73
CA ARG A 270 13.59 20.01 6.42
C ARG A 270 14.38 20.82 5.39
N LYS A 271 13.99 22.07 5.14
CA LYS A 271 14.82 23.01 4.36
C LYS A 271 16.17 23.13 5.05
N ARG A 272 17.26 22.75 4.36
CA ARG A 272 18.62 23.07 4.84
C ARG A 272 18.71 24.60 4.92
N LYS A 273 18.88 25.14 6.12
CA LYS A 273 19.20 26.55 6.30
C LYS A 273 20.56 26.75 5.63
N ALA A 274 20.62 27.56 4.57
CA ALA A 274 21.89 27.89 3.93
C ALA A 274 22.80 28.50 5.01
N ALA A 275 23.98 27.92 5.18
CA ALA A 275 24.97 28.35 6.16
C ALA A 275 25.66 29.63 5.70
#